data_AF-A0A933MMS3-F1
#
_entry.id   AF-A0A933MMS3-F1
#
_cell.length_a   1.000
_cell.length_b   1.000
_cell.length_c   1.000
_cell.angle_alpha   90.00
_cell.angle_beta   90.00
_cell.angle_gamma   90.00
#
_symmetry.space_group_name_H-M   'P 1'
#
loop_
_entity.id
_entity.type
_entity.pdbx_description
1 polymer ?
#
loop_
_entity_poly.entity_id
_entity_poly.type
_entity_poly.pdbx_seq_one_letter_code
_entity_poly.pdbx_strand_id
1 'polypeptide(L)'
;MGELHETNTPKERVSLGKDITGRGVPNMVISEWTGGAHCCYFVYAFEIGKRFRRLATLDAGDGPLDFEDLDRDGILEFLMRDWTFAYWKTCFACSPAPRVILRFRSAAYRMAPNLMRRPPPTPAELATRAKELWESGKWKEELPSPDVWSVMLDLIYTGNARQAWEFIEMAWRPGVPGKEDFLKDFQVQLAKSRFWPDIKAMNRGR
;
A
#
# COMPACT_ATOMS: atom_id res chain seq x y z
N MET A 1 11.14 -33.22 11.77
CA MET A 1 11.70 -32.14 12.63
C MET A 1 12.59 -31.30 11.75
N GLY A 2 12.17 -30.08 11.46
CA GLY A 2 12.86 -29.18 10.54
C GLY A 2 12.12 -27.85 10.48
N GLU A 3 12.59 -26.93 11.32
CA GLU A 3 12.46 -25.47 11.29
C GLU A 3 11.05 -24.86 11.13
N LEU A 4 10.53 -24.50 12.29
CA LEU A 4 9.55 -23.42 12.46
C LEU A 4 10.11 -22.17 11.77
N HIS A 5 9.50 -21.78 10.65
CA HIS A 5 9.69 -20.45 10.10
C HIS A 5 9.47 -19.42 11.19
N GLU A 6 10.44 -18.52 11.32
CA GLU A 6 10.47 -17.42 12.26
C GLU A 6 9.08 -16.80 12.41
N THR A 7 8.62 -16.78 13.65
CA THR A 7 7.38 -16.16 14.05
C THR A 7 7.37 -14.73 13.55
N ASN A 8 6.53 -14.44 12.54
CA ASN A 8 5.95 -13.12 12.34
C ASN A 8 5.21 -12.79 13.64
N THR A 9 5.96 -12.31 14.62
CA THR A 9 5.43 -11.83 15.88
C THR A 9 4.58 -10.63 15.48
N PRO A 10 3.25 -10.68 15.65
CA PRO A 10 2.44 -9.52 15.35
C PRO A 10 2.98 -8.39 16.21
N LYS A 11 3.38 -7.28 15.57
CA LYS A 11 3.47 -6.00 16.26
C LYS A 11 2.18 -5.83 17.08
N GLU A 12 2.36 -5.31 18.30
CA GLU A 12 1.37 -5.18 19.36
C GLU A 12 -0.09 -5.29 18.88
N ARG A 13 -0.72 -6.43 19.15
CA ARG A 13 -2.14 -6.61 18.82
C ARG A 13 -2.94 -5.55 19.57
N VAL A 14 -3.87 -4.89 18.87
CA VAL A 14 -4.82 -3.95 19.49
C VAL A 14 -5.41 -4.60 20.73
N SER A 15 -5.18 -4.00 21.91
CA SER A 15 -5.70 -4.54 23.16
C SER A 15 -7.24 -4.59 23.11
N LEU A 16 -7.82 -5.70 23.55
CA LEU A 16 -9.26 -5.84 23.62
C LEU A 16 -9.88 -4.70 24.45
N GLY A 17 -10.87 -4.02 23.88
CA GLY A 17 -11.57 -2.92 24.52
C GLY A 17 -10.90 -1.55 24.38
N LYS A 18 -9.74 -1.45 23.71
CA LYS A 18 -9.20 -0.15 23.28
C LYS A 18 -10.22 0.54 22.37
N ASP A 19 -10.49 1.82 22.61
CA ASP A 19 -11.22 2.65 21.65
C ASP A 19 -10.26 3.03 20.51
N ILE A 20 -10.54 2.52 19.32
CA ILE A 20 -9.76 2.77 18.09
C ILE A 20 -10.47 3.75 17.15
N THR A 21 -11.63 4.26 17.56
CA THR A 21 -12.51 5.11 16.74
C THR A 21 -12.74 6.50 17.31
N GLY A 22 -12.30 6.74 18.55
CA GLY A 22 -12.52 8.00 19.28
C GLY A 22 -13.96 8.23 19.69
N ARG A 23 -14.80 7.18 19.71
CA ARG A 23 -16.24 7.29 20.03
C ARG A 23 -16.56 7.08 21.50
N GLY A 24 -15.56 6.81 22.33
CA GLY A 24 -15.73 6.42 23.73
C GLY A 24 -16.36 5.05 23.92
N VAL A 25 -16.37 4.20 22.87
CA VAL A 25 -16.93 2.85 22.92
C VAL A 25 -15.78 1.84 22.73
N PRO A 26 -15.62 0.86 23.63
CA PRO A 26 -14.60 -0.17 23.49
C PRO A 26 -14.72 -0.94 22.16
N ASN A 27 -13.59 -1.26 21.52
CA ASN A 27 -13.57 -2.01 20.27
C ASN A 27 -12.95 -3.41 20.42
N MET A 28 -13.31 -4.28 19.49
CA MET A 28 -12.69 -5.58 19.28
C MET A 28 -12.24 -5.69 17.83
N VAL A 29 -11.01 -6.12 17.61
CA VAL A 29 -10.44 -6.37 16.28
C VAL A 29 -10.14 -7.86 16.16
N ILE A 30 -10.66 -8.48 15.11
CA ILE A 30 -10.39 -9.88 14.78
C ILE A 30 -9.68 -9.89 13.42
N SER A 31 -8.56 -10.61 13.34
CA SER A 31 -7.89 -10.90 12.07
C SER A 31 -8.12 -12.36 11.72
N GLU A 32 -8.59 -12.61 10.50
CA GLU A 32 -8.80 -13.95 9.94
C GLU A 32 -7.82 -14.18 8.81
N TRP A 33 -7.21 -15.36 8.78
CA TRP A 33 -6.44 -15.86 7.65
C TRP A 33 -7.20 -17.02 7.02
N THR A 34 -7.51 -16.89 5.72
CA THR A 34 -8.33 -17.88 5.00
C THR A 34 -7.58 -19.14 4.57
N GLY A 35 -6.27 -19.25 4.84
CA GLY A 35 -5.50 -20.50 4.66
C GLY A 35 -4.72 -20.63 3.34
N GLY A 36 -4.63 -19.58 2.53
CA GLY A 36 -3.86 -19.58 1.27
C GLY A 36 -2.42 -19.09 1.44
N ALA A 37 -1.49 -19.57 0.60
CA ALA A 37 -0.07 -19.17 0.64
C ALA A 37 0.18 -17.68 0.34
N HIS A 38 -0.76 -17.01 -0.36
CA HIS A 38 -0.68 -15.62 -0.82
C HIS A 38 -2.04 -14.91 -0.69
N CYS A 39 -2.84 -15.31 0.31
CA CYS A 39 -4.23 -14.88 0.51
C CYS A 39 -4.72 -15.22 1.93
N CYS A 40 -5.80 -14.65 2.42
CA CYS A 40 -6.18 -13.24 2.37
C CYS A 40 -6.54 -12.90 3.81
N TYR A 41 -5.87 -11.90 4.35
CA TYR A 41 -6.18 -11.43 5.67
C TYR A 41 -7.44 -10.57 5.62
N PHE A 42 -8.42 -10.94 6.41
CA PHE A 42 -9.57 -10.09 6.71
C PHE A 42 -9.41 -9.52 8.10
N VAL A 43 -9.69 -8.22 8.24
CA VAL A 43 -9.78 -7.57 9.54
C VAL A 43 -11.23 -7.17 9.78
N TYR A 44 -11.78 -7.60 10.90
CA TYR A 44 -13.11 -7.26 11.36
C TYR A 44 -13.00 -6.37 12.58
N ALA A 45 -13.57 -5.17 12.51
CA ALA A 45 -13.64 -4.25 13.63
C ALA A 45 -15.07 -4.19 14.18
N PHE A 46 -15.21 -4.27 15.49
CA PHE A 46 -16.49 -4.23 16.20
C PHE A 46 -16.47 -3.16 17.30
N GLU A 47 -17.63 -2.58 17.59
CA GLU A 47 -17.93 -1.93 18.87
C GLU A 47 -18.53 -2.97 19.80
N ILE A 48 -18.01 -3.04 21.03
CA ILE A 48 -18.41 -4.01 22.07
C ILE A 48 -18.99 -3.32 23.32
N GLY A 49 -19.67 -2.18 23.13
CA GLY A 49 -20.39 -1.47 24.19
C GLY A 49 -21.77 -2.08 24.51
N LYS A 50 -22.72 -1.24 24.96
CA LYS A 50 -24.11 -1.67 25.25
C LYS A 50 -24.80 -2.39 24.07
N ARG A 51 -24.36 -2.13 22.85
CA ARG A 51 -24.78 -2.83 21.64
C ARG A 51 -23.54 -3.33 20.92
N PHE A 52 -23.55 -4.63 20.58
CA PHE A 52 -22.56 -5.21 19.71
C PHE A 52 -22.85 -4.81 18.25
N ARG A 53 -21.86 -4.24 17.57
CA ARG A 53 -22.01 -3.82 16.17
C ARG A 53 -20.71 -3.99 15.41
N ARG A 54 -20.78 -4.56 14.20
CA ARG A 54 -19.65 -4.56 13.26
C ARG A 54 -19.51 -3.16 12.65
N LEU A 55 -18.31 -2.60 12.79
CA LEU A 55 -17.92 -1.31 12.19
C LEU A 55 -17.42 -1.48 10.77
N ALA A 56 -16.56 -2.49 10.55
CA ALA A 56 -15.91 -2.69 9.26
C ALA A 56 -15.53 -4.15 9.05
N THR A 57 -15.50 -4.53 7.77
CA THR A 57 -14.76 -5.67 7.25
C THR A 57 -13.76 -5.10 6.26
N LEU A 58 -12.47 -5.28 6.52
CA LEU A 58 -11.38 -4.79 5.70
C LEU A 58 -10.71 -6.00 5.07
N ASP A 59 -10.85 -6.13 3.76
CA ASP A 59 -10.01 -7.03 2.98
C ASP A 59 -8.61 -6.40 2.90
N ALA A 60 -7.66 -7.01 3.58
CA ALA A 60 -6.29 -6.51 3.72
C ALA A 60 -5.29 -7.23 2.79
N GLY A 61 -5.75 -8.22 2.01
CA GLY A 61 -4.89 -8.99 1.12
C GLY A 61 -3.78 -9.72 1.88
N ASP A 62 -2.54 -9.54 1.43
CA ASP A 62 -1.35 -10.17 2.01
C ASP A 62 -0.50 -9.15 2.82
N GLY A 63 0.45 -9.62 3.62
CA GLY A 63 1.35 -8.75 4.38
C GLY A 63 0.80 -8.25 5.73
N PRO A 64 1.52 -7.32 6.38
CA PRO A 64 1.29 -6.96 7.77
C PRO A 64 -0.04 -6.20 7.98
N LEU A 65 -0.69 -6.50 9.10
CA LEU A 65 -1.92 -5.85 9.56
C LEU A 65 -1.61 -5.10 10.84
N ASP A 66 -1.44 -3.79 10.74
CA ASP A 66 -1.04 -2.97 11.89
C ASP A 66 -2.09 -1.90 12.19
N PHE A 67 -2.25 -1.57 13.47
CA PHE A 67 -2.98 -0.40 13.93
C PHE A 67 -2.04 0.49 14.73
N GLU A 68 -1.88 1.74 14.30
CA GLU A 68 -0.97 2.71 14.93
C GLU A 68 -1.65 4.08 15.01
N ASP A 69 -1.45 4.82 16.10
CA ASP A 69 -1.89 6.22 16.24
C ASP A 69 -0.83 7.13 15.61
N LEU A 70 -0.98 7.40 14.31
CA LEU A 70 0.08 8.04 13.52
C LEU A 70 0.11 9.56 13.71
N ASP A 71 -1.03 10.18 13.99
CA ASP A 71 -1.13 11.63 14.23
C ASP A 71 -1.34 12.03 15.69
N ARG A 72 -1.34 11.06 16.61
CA ARG A 72 -1.43 11.25 18.06
C ARG A 72 -2.76 11.88 18.49
N ASP A 73 -3.84 11.60 17.77
CA ASP A 73 -5.19 12.06 18.10
C ASP A 73 -5.95 11.08 19.03
N GLY A 74 -5.32 9.93 19.35
CA GLY A 74 -5.89 8.88 20.20
C GLY A 74 -6.75 7.86 19.45
N ILE A 75 -6.95 8.03 18.14
CA ILE A 75 -7.62 7.11 17.22
C ILE A 75 -6.54 6.30 16.51
N LEU A 76 -6.78 5.00 16.27
CA LEU A 76 -5.79 4.19 15.56
C LEU A 76 -6.08 4.21 14.05
N GLU A 77 -5.05 4.46 13.26
CA GLU A 77 -5.06 4.20 11.83
C GLU A 77 -4.81 2.72 11.55
N PHE A 78 -5.51 2.18 10.57
CA PHE A 78 -5.21 0.87 10.02
C PHE A 78 -4.22 0.97 8.86
N LEU A 79 -3.07 0.30 9.00
CA LEU A 79 -2.02 0.25 8.01
C LEU A 79 -2.13 -1.06 7.24
N MET A 80 -2.21 -0.96 5.91
CA MET A 80 -2.29 -2.12 5.04
C MET A 80 -1.52 -1.90 3.74
N ARG A 81 -1.56 -2.91 2.85
CA ARG A 81 -0.92 -2.91 1.54
C ARG A 81 -1.97 -3.00 0.44
N ASP A 82 -1.80 -2.24 -0.64
CA ASP A 82 -2.63 -2.40 -1.83
C ASP A 82 -2.02 -3.42 -2.79
N TRP A 83 -2.64 -4.59 -2.87
CA TRP A 83 -2.22 -5.70 -3.72
C TRP A 83 -2.79 -5.66 -5.13
N THR A 84 -3.31 -4.51 -5.57
CA THR A 84 -3.76 -4.33 -6.97
C THR A 84 -2.70 -4.74 -7.98
N PHE A 85 -1.41 -4.61 -7.66
CA PHE A 85 -0.30 -5.01 -8.54
C PHE A 85 0.23 -6.44 -8.32
N ALA A 86 -0.44 -7.27 -7.51
CA ALA A 86 -0.11 -8.68 -7.36
C ALA A 86 -0.15 -9.39 -8.72
N TYR A 87 0.92 -10.12 -9.05
CA TYR A 87 1.12 -10.84 -10.31
C TYR A 87 1.15 -9.95 -11.58
N TRP A 88 1.18 -8.63 -11.45
CA TRP A 88 1.21 -7.75 -12.61
C TRP A 88 2.62 -7.70 -13.21
N LYS A 89 2.81 -8.45 -14.32
CA LYS A 89 4.08 -8.58 -15.07
C LYS A 89 5.27 -9.10 -14.23
N THR A 90 5.01 -9.75 -13.09
CA THR A 90 6.04 -10.32 -12.22
C THR A 90 5.48 -11.40 -11.28
N CYS A 91 6.35 -12.08 -10.53
CA CYS A 91 5.97 -13.08 -9.53
C CYS A 91 5.27 -12.45 -8.31
N PHE A 92 4.50 -13.22 -7.53
CA PHE A 92 3.84 -12.67 -6.32
C PHE A 92 4.83 -12.03 -5.35
N ALA A 93 5.89 -12.76 -4.98
CA ALA A 93 6.93 -12.28 -4.07
C ALA A 93 7.69 -11.05 -4.61
N CYS A 94 7.61 -10.82 -5.92
CA CYS A 94 8.24 -9.73 -6.63
C CYS A 94 7.28 -8.53 -6.81
N SER A 95 6.00 -8.69 -6.49
CA SER A 95 4.96 -7.70 -6.76
C SER A 95 5.04 -6.57 -5.73
N PRO A 96 5.19 -5.30 -6.17
CA PRO A 96 5.13 -4.20 -5.23
C PRO A 96 3.70 -4.00 -4.73
N ALA A 97 3.58 -3.75 -3.43
CA ALA A 97 2.33 -3.41 -2.77
C ALA A 97 2.52 -2.11 -1.98
N PRO A 98 2.12 -0.94 -2.50
CA PRO A 98 2.28 0.32 -1.79
C PRO A 98 1.43 0.32 -0.51
N ARG A 99 1.94 0.99 0.52
CA ARG A 99 1.24 1.12 1.81
C ARG A 99 0.05 2.07 1.66
N VAL A 100 -1.07 1.69 2.25
CA VAL A 100 -2.26 2.52 2.41
C VAL A 100 -2.56 2.67 3.88
N ILE A 101 -2.86 3.90 4.30
CA ILE A 101 -3.26 4.22 5.67
C ILE A 101 -4.75 4.55 5.64
N LEU A 102 -5.53 3.86 6.45
CA LEU A 102 -6.96 4.12 6.64
C LEU A 102 -7.20 4.71 8.02
N ARG A 103 -8.08 5.70 8.10
CA ARG A 103 -8.55 6.27 9.35
C ARG A 103 -10.06 6.08 9.50
N PHE A 104 -10.53 5.93 10.72
CA PHE A 104 -11.96 5.88 10.97
C PHE A 104 -12.57 7.29 10.97
N ARG A 105 -13.41 7.62 10.00
CA ARG A 105 -14.15 8.89 9.93
C ARG A 105 -15.56 8.71 9.38
N SER A 106 -16.50 9.45 9.95
CA SER A 106 -17.91 9.42 9.52
C SER A 106 -18.48 7.99 9.44
N ALA A 107 -18.20 7.20 10.48
CA ALA A 107 -18.63 5.81 10.64
C ALA A 107 -18.04 4.76 9.67
N ALA A 108 -16.95 5.08 8.96
CA ALA A 108 -16.24 4.11 8.10
C ALA A 108 -14.73 4.34 8.12
N TYR A 109 -13.95 3.29 7.82
CA TYR A 109 -12.53 3.46 7.48
C TYR A 109 -12.41 4.03 6.07
N ARG A 110 -11.65 5.12 5.93
CA ARG A 110 -11.37 5.79 4.66
C ARG A 110 -9.88 6.05 4.53
N MET A 111 -9.39 6.15 3.29
CA MET A 111 -8.00 6.50 3.05
C MET A 111 -7.64 7.82 3.76
N ALA A 112 -6.40 7.90 4.23
CA ALA A 112 -5.88 8.99 5.04
C ALA A 112 -4.83 9.82 4.28
N PRO A 113 -5.15 10.55 3.18
CA PRO A 113 -4.16 11.24 2.34
C PRO A 113 -3.12 12.05 3.09
N ASN A 114 -3.50 12.86 4.10
CA ASN A 114 -2.53 13.69 4.82
C ASN A 114 -1.51 12.89 5.66
N LEU A 115 -1.79 11.63 5.98
CA LEU A 115 -0.83 10.73 6.68
C LEU A 115 0.02 9.94 5.67
N MET A 116 -0.38 9.89 4.40
CA MET A 116 0.34 9.21 3.33
C MET A 116 1.28 10.14 2.56
N ARG A 117 0.99 11.45 2.53
CA ARG A 117 1.78 12.43 1.77
C ARG A 117 3.23 12.46 2.20
N ARG A 118 4.14 12.51 1.23
CA ARG A 118 5.57 12.78 1.43
C ARG A 118 6.00 14.00 0.60
N PRO A 119 7.04 14.74 1.03
CA PRO A 119 7.64 15.77 0.20
C PRO A 119 8.04 15.21 -1.18
N PRO A 120 7.86 15.98 -2.26
CA PRO A 120 8.29 15.54 -3.58
C PRO A 120 9.82 15.43 -3.61
N PRO A 121 10.40 14.34 -4.13
CA PRO A 121 11.82 14.26 -4.37
C PRO A 121 12.25 15.27 -5.44
N THR A 122 13.49 15.71 -5.34
CA THR A 122 14.17 16.55 -6.34
C THR A 122 14.50 15.73 -7.60
N PRO A 123 14.68 16.40 -8.76
CA PRO A 123 15.13 15.71 -9.98
C PRO A 123 16.46 14.95 -9.80
N ALA A 124 17.37 15.48 -8.98
CA ALA A 124 18.65 14.82 -8.70
C ALA A 124 18.46 13.50 -7.92
N GLU A 125 17.57 13.48 -6.93
CA GLU A 125 17.23 12.25 -6.21
C GLU A 125 16.56 11.21 -7.12
N LEU A 126 15.69 11.65 -8.04
CA LEU A 126 15.06 10.76 -9.02
C LEU A 126 16.10 10.17 -9.99
N ALA A 127 17.03 10.99 -10.47
CA ALA A 127 18.11 10.55 -11.36
C ALA A 127 19.05 9.55 -10.67
N THR A 128 19.38 9.78 -9.39
CA THR A 128 20.17 8.82 -8.59
C THR A 128 19.47 7.48 -8.48
N ARG A 129 18.17 7.47 -8.15
CA ARG A 129 17.38 6.22 -8.09
C ARG A 129 17.31 5.50 -9.43
N ALA A 130 17.13 6.25 -10.53
CA ALA A 130 17.13 5.67 -11.88
C ALA A 130 18.48 5.00 -12.20
N LYS A 131 19.59 5.65 -11.84
CA LYS A 131 20.94 5.12 -12.00
C LYS A 131 21.17 3.84 -11.18
N GLU A 132 20.76 3.82 -9.91
CA GLU A 132 20.85 2.64 -9.05
C GLU A 132 20.11 1.43 -9.66
N LEU A 133 18.94 1.66 -10.26
CA LEU A 133 18.20 0.61 -10.95
C LEU A 133 18.93 0.11 -12.20
N TRP A 134 19.61 0.99 -12.94
CA TRP A 134 20.44 0.57 -14.07
C TRP A 134 21.61 -0.31 -13.60
N GLU A 135 22.31 0.11 -12.55
CA GLU A 135 23.48 -0.56 -11.99
C GLU A 135 23.13 -1.89 -11.31
N SER A 136 21.90 -2.05 -10.82
CA SER A 136 21.43 -3.32 -10.22
C SER A 136 21.51 -4.52 -11.17
N GLY A 137 21.52 -4.28 -12.50
CA GLY A 137 21.53 -5.33 -13.50
C GLY A 137 20.27 -6.21 -13.53
N LYS A 138 19.21 -5.87 -12.77
CA LYS A 138 17.96 -6.64 -12.71
C LYS A 138 17.09 -6.48 -13.97
N TRP A 139 17.26 -5.37 -14.69
CA TRP A 139 16.60 -5.14 -15.97
C TRP A 139 17.38 -5.89 -17.08
N LYS A 140 17.04 -7.17 -17.29
CA LYS A 140 17.72 -8.07 -18.24
C LYS A 140 16.93 -8.35 -19.51
N GLU A 141 15.66 -7.94 -19.57
CA GLU A 141 14.72 -8.27 -20.64
C GLU A 141 14.00 -7.02 -21.17
N GLU A 142 13.06 -7.21 -22.11
CA GLU A 142 12.24 -6.17 -22.73
C GLU A 142 11.28 -5.48 -21.73
N LEU A 143 11.04 -6.09 -20.57
CA LEU A 143 10.24 -5.52 -19.49
C LEU A 143 11.12 -4.86 -18.42
N PRO A 144 10.69 -3.72 -17.86
CA PRO A 144 11.37 -3.13 -16.72
C PRO A 144 11.41 -4.09 -15.52
N SER A 145 12.38 -3.90 -14.64
CA SER A 145 12.37 -4.57 -13.34
C SER A 145 11.16 -4.10 -12.51
N PRO A 146 10.54 -4.96 -11.68
CA PRO A 146 9.51 -4.55 -10.71
C PRO A 146 9.89 -3.37 -9.83
N ASP A 147 11.18 -3.21 -9.57
CA ASP A 147 11.72 -2.11 -8.80
C ASP A 147 11.40 -0.74 -9.45
N VAL A 148 11.27 -0.67 -10.78
CA VAL A 148 10.92 0.56 -11.50
C VAL A 148 9.50 1.02 -11.13
N TRP A 149 8.49 0.16 -11.30
CA TRP A 149 7.12 0.57 -10.98
C TRP A 149 6.84 0.55 -9.48
N SER A 150 7.63 -0.15 -8.67
CA SER A 150 7.64 0.00 -7.21
C SER A 150 7.92 1.46 -6.80
N VAL A 151 8.93 2.09 -7.40
CA VAL A 151 9.22 3.53 -7.18
C VAL A 151 8.08 4.41 -7.68
N MET A 152 7.52 4.12 -8.87
CA MET A 152 6.37 4.86 -9.38
C MET A 152 5.18 4.79 -8.43
N LEU A 153 4.87 3.61 -7.89
CA LEU A 153 3.78 3.40 -6.94
C LEU A 153 4.03 4.13 -5.62
N ASP A 154 5.24 4.09 -5.05
CA ASP A 154 5.57 4.85 -3.83
C ASP A 154 5.37 6.36 -4.05
N LEU A 155 5.79 6.89 -5.19
CA LEU A 155 5.60 8.29 -5.54
C LEU A 155 4.11 8.63 -5.70
N ILE A 156 3.35 7.83 -6.45
CA ILE A 156 1.91 8.06 -6.67
C ILE A 156 1.13 7.97 -5.35
N TYR A 157 1.36 6.94 -4.54
CA TYR A 157 0.65 6.72 -3.27
C TYR A 157 1.06 7.70 -2.17
N THR A 158 2.11 8.50 -2.40
CA THR A 158 2.53 9.58 -1.48
C THR A 158 2.23 10.98 -2.03
N GLY A 159 1.47 11.08 -3.13
CA GLY A 159 0.98 12.34 -3.68
C GLY A 159 1.94 13.02 -4.68
N ASN A 160 2.91 12.27 -5.20
CA ASN A 160 3.99 12.72 -6.07
C ASN A 160 3.90 12.10 -7.48
N ALA A 161 2.69 11.92 -8.03
CA ALA A 161 2.48 11.30 -9.35
C ALA A 161 3.25 12.02 -10.48
N ARG A 162 3.38 13.36 -10.40
CA ARG A 162 4.21 14.10 -11.36
C ARG A 162 5.65 13.58 -11.38
N GLN A 163 6.25 13.39 -10.20
CA GLN A 163 7.59 12.85 -10.06
C GLN A 163 7.67 11.39 -10.52
N ALA A 164 6.59 10.60 -10.37
CA ALA A 164 6.55 9.24 -10.91
C ALA A 164 6.68 9.21 -12.44
N TRP A 165 5.99 10.13 -13.13
CA TRP A 165 6.06 10.27 -14.57
C TRP A 165 7.39 10.88 -15.05
N GLU A 166 7.99 11.80 -14.30
CA GLU A 166 9.35 12.29 -14.57
C GLU A 166 10.40 11.20 -14.34
N PHE A 167 10.23 10.39 -13.30
CA PHE A 167 11.13 9.30 -12.94
C PHE A 167 11.18 8.22 -14.01
N ILE A 168 10.05 7.79 -14.58
CA ILE A 168 10.06 6.73 -15.59
C ILE A 168 10.78 7.16 -16.86
N GLU A 169 10.74 8.45 -17.22
CA GLU A 169 11.52 8.99 -18.34
C GLU A 169 13.04 8.88 -18.08
N MET A 170 13.48 9.06 -16.83
CA MET A 170 14.88 8.90 -16.43
C MET A 170 15.28 7.42 -16.28
N ALA A 171 14.37 6.58 -15.77
CA ALA A 171 14.65 5.18 -15.48
C ALA A 171 14.56 4.29 -16.73
N TRP A 172 13.77 4.67 -17.75
CA TRP A 172 13.64 3.88 -18.95
C TRP A 172 14.94 3.83 -19.73
N ARG A 173 15.49 2.63 -19.94
CA ARG A 173 16.78 2.46 -20.60
C ARG A 173 16.73 2.96 -22.06
N PRO A 174 17.70 3.77 -22.50
CA PRO A 174 17.77 4.21 -23.90
C PRO A 174 17.79 3.01 -24.86
N GLY A 175 16.98 3.08 -25.92
CA GLY A 175 16.90 2.04 -26.96
C GLY A 175 16.03 0.83 -26.62
N VAL A 176 15.46 0.74 -25.41
CA VAL A 176 14.48 -0.31 -25.07
C VAL A 176 13.08 0.14 -25.53
N PRO A 177 12.41 -0.61 -26.45
CA PRO A 177 11.07 -0.26 -26.92
C PRO A 177 9.98 -0.57 -25.86
N GLY A 178 8.73 -0.18 -26.13
CA GLY A 178 7.57 -0.63 -25.35
C GLY A 178 7.19 0.25 -24.14
N LYS A 179 7.81 1.43 -23.99
CA LYS A 179 7.51 2.35 -22.89
C LYS A 179 6.05 2.81 -22.90
N GLU A 180 5.54 3.22 -24.07
CA GLU A 180 4.18 3.74 -24.19
C GLU A 180 3.14 2.67 -23.82
N ASP A 181 3.31 1.45 -24.33
CA ASP A 181 2.41 0.32 -24.03
C ASP A 181 2.48 -0.07 -22.56
N PHE A 182 3.70 -0.12 -21.99
CA PHE A 182 3.88 -0.36 -20.55
C PHE A 182 3.14 0.68 -19.70
N LEU A 183 3.27 1.97 -20.02
CA LEU A 183 2.64 3.05 -19.28
C LEU A 183 1.11 3.02 -19.39
N LYS A 184 0.59 2.67 -20.57
CA LYS A 184 -0.84 2.46 -20.78
C LYS A 184 -1.38 1.32 -19.92
N ASP A 185 -0.70 0.17 -19.94
CA ASP A 185 -1.06 -0.98 -19.10
C ASP A 185 -0.97 -0.65 -17.61
N PHE A 186 0.08 0.09 -17.21
CA PHE A 186 0.30 0.52 -15.83
C PHE A 186 -0.85 1.39 -15.33
N GLN A 187 -1.30 2.37 -16.12
CA GLN A 187 -2.43 3.23 -15.78
C GLN A 187 -3.74 2.44 -15.69
N VAL A 188 -3.97 1.50 -16.60
CA VAL A 188 -5.14 0.60 -16.55
C VAL A 188 -5.11 -0.24 -15.28
N GLN A 189 -3.94 -0.78 -14.91
CA GLN A 189 -3.81 -1.57 -13.68
C GLN A 189 -3.98 -0.72 -12.43
N LEU A 190 -3.37 0.46 -12.38
CA LEU A 190 -3.48 1.41 -11.28
C LEU A 190 -4.93 1.82 -11.01
N ALA A 191 -5.71 2.03 -12.06
CA ALA A 191 -7.11 2.41 -11.96
C ALA A 191 -8.03 1.30 -11.39
N LYS A 192 -7.55 0.05 -11.27
CA LYS A 192 -8.30 -1.04 -10.63
C LYS A 192 -8.25 -0.99 -9.10
N SER A 193 -7.35 -0.18 -8.53
CA SER A 193 -7.28 -0.03 -7.08
C SER A 193 -8.59 0.54 -6.53
N ARG A 194 -9.11 -0.07 -5.46
CA ARG A 194 -10.25 0.49 -4.71
C ARG A 194 -9.97 1.87 -4.12
N PHE A 195 -8.69 2.21 -3.93
CA PHE A 195 -8.23 3.50 -3.42
C PHE A 195 -7.96 4.52 -4.53
N TRP A 196 -8.09 4.13 -5.81
CA TRP A 196 -7.79 4.99 -6.94
C TRP A 196 -8.52 6.35 -6.91
N PRO A 197 -9.81 6.47 -6.54
CA PRO A 197 -10.47 7.77 -6.44
C PRO A 197 -9.75 8.74 -5.50
N ASP A 198 -9.35 8.26 -4.32
CA ASP A 198 -8.65 9.08 -3.32
C ASP A 198 -7.19 9.36 -3.73
N ILE A 199 -6.51 8.37 -4.33
CA ILE A 199 -5.13 8.53 -4.84
C ILE A 199 -5.10 9.57 -5.96
N LYS A 200 -6.02 9.49 -6.91
CA LYS A 200 -6.16 10.45 -8.01
C LYS A 200 -6.46 11.85 -7.49
N ALA A 201 -7.36 11.98 -6.51
CA ALA A 201 -7.65 13.26 -5.87
C ALA A 201 -6.42 13.83 -5.15
N MET A 202 -5.67 13.00 -4.42
CA MET A 202 -4.43 13.37 -3.73
C MET A 202 -3.37 13.92 -4.69
N ASN A 203 -3.35 13.41 -5.94
CA ASN A 203 -2.45 13.78 -7.03
C ASN A 203 -3.03 14.85 -7.98
N ARG A 204 -4.11 15.56 -7.58
CA ARG A 204 -4.75 16.62 -8.39
C ARG A 204 -5.24 16.13 -9.76
N GLY A 205 -5.74 14.91 -9.82
CA GLY A 205 -6.28 14.30 -11.03
C GLY A 205 -5.26 13.54 -11.90
N ARG A 206 -3.99 13.53 -11.50
CA ARG A 206 -2.88 12.86 -12.20
C ARG A 206 -2.70 11.41 -11.75
#